data_AF-A0A0W8BZS2-F1
#
_entry.id   AF-A0A0W8BZS2-F1
#
_cell.length_a   1.000
_cell.length_b   1.000
_cell.length_c   1.000
_cell.angle_alpha   90.00
_cell.angle_beta   90.00
_cell.angle_gamma   90.00
#
_symmetry.space_group_name_H-M   'P 1'
#
loop_
_entity.id
_entity.type
_entity.pdbx_description
1 polymer ?
#
loop_
_entity_poly.entity_id
_entity_poly.type
_entity_poly.pdbx_seq_one_letter_code
_entity_poly.pdbx_strand_id
1 'polypeptide(L)'
;MASTNGNGVAFPVRPEHQAASQRFTLLATKYNELDREYQAVKQQLTDAQESLSSLADLETRHDKLQEAHLVQSALVQRLQRDKQQATALKKAVRMQEKVIRQFERTVAQQSTEIPERSSIRQHALGTEMPDIDGGDCETREALLRVRVQVLEQQMQTNAREAATEISSLRLRILELETTGSRRTGK
;
A
#
# COMPACT_ATOMS: atom_id res chain seq x y z
N MET A 1 -37.95 -49.15 96.48
CA MET A 1 -37.86 -50.09 95.33
C MET A 1 -36.93 -49.44 94.31
N ALA A 2 -35.96 -50.20 93.81
CA ALA A 2 -34.64 -49.78 93.34
C ALA A 2 -34.61 -48.87 92.09
N SER A 3 -33.76 -47.83 92.15
CA SER A 3 -33.30 -47.06 91.00
C SER A 3 -32.03 -47.75 90.48
N THR A 4 -32.12 -48.41 89.33
CA THR A 4 -30.97 -49.05 88.68
C THR A 4 -30.11 -48.00 88.00
N ASN A 5 -29.06 -47.57 88.70
CA ASN A 5 -27.93 -46.84 88.13
C ASN A 5 -27.29 -47.70 87.01
N GLY A 6 -27.55 -47.32 85.76
CA GLY A 6 -26.76 -47.76 84.61
C GLY A 6 -25.37 -47.15 84.72
N ASN A 7 -24.48 -47.86 85.41
CA ASN A 7 -23.09 -47.51 85.61
C ASN A 7 -22.37 -47.56 84.24
N GLY A 8 -22.37 -46.43 83.52
CA GLY A 8 -21.59 -46.26 82.31
C GLY A 8 -20.11 -46.33 82.66
N VAL A 9 -19.51 -47.51 82.48
CA VAL A 9 -18.07 -47.72 82.61
C VAL A 9 -17.40 -46.86 81.54
N ALA A 10 -16.90 -45.69 81.94
CA ALA A 10 -15.94 -44.93 81.13
C ALA A 10 -14.65 -45.75 81.08
N PHE A 11 -14.48 -46.51 79.99
CA PHE A 11 -13.21 -47.17 79.71
C PHE A 11 -12.10 -46.10 79.67
N PRO A 12 -10.99 -46.28 80.41
CA PRO A 12 -9.88 -45.34 80.33
C PRO A 12 -9.32 -45.41 78.91
N VAL A 13 -9.44 -44.30 78.17
CA VAL A 13 -8.82 -44.15 76.86
C VAL A 13 -7.33 -44.36 77.06
N ARG A 14 -6.78 -45.48 76.58
CA ARG A 14 -5.35 -45.74 76.68
C ARG A 14 -4.62 -44.63 75.93
N PRO A 15 -3.57 -44.01 76.52
CA PRO A 15 -2.84 -42.89 75.90
C PRO A 15 -2.36 -43.18 74.47
N GLU A 16 -2.05 -44.44 74.18
CA GLU A 16 -1.64 -44.91 72.86
C GLU A 16 -2.74 -44.79 71.80
N HIS A 17 -4.01 -45.05 72.15
CA HIS A 17 -5.14 -44.88 71.23
C HIS A 17 -5.41 -43.40 70.92
N GLN A 18 -5.20 -42.52 71.89
CA GLN A 18 -5.29 -41.08 71.69
C GLN A 18 -4.19 -40.56 70.78
N ALA A 19 -2.94 -41.00 70.98
CA ALA A 19 -1.81 -40.64 70.12
C ALA A 19 -1.97 -41.17 68.69
N ALA A 20 -2.48 -42.40 68.51
CA ALA A 20 -2.77 -42.95 67.20
C ALA A 20 -3.89 -42.17 66.48
N SER A 21 -4.97 -41.83 67.19
CA SER A 21 -6.07 -41.01 66.65
C SER A 21 -5.58 -39.65 66.17
N GLN A 22 -4.74 -38.96 66.96
CA GLN A 22 -4.13 -37.68 66.55
C GLN A 22 -3.27 -37.81 65.29
N ARG A 23 -2.49 -38.89 65.16
CA ARG A 23 -1.68 -39.16 63.97
C ARG A 23 -2.54 -39.43 62.73
N PHE A 24 -3.63 -40.18 62.87
CA PHE A 24 -4.58 -40.42 61.77
C PHE A 24 -5.29 -39.13 61.35
N THR A 25 -5.69 -38.28 62.30
CA THR A 25 -6.27 -36.97 61.99
C THR A 25 -5.27 -36.11 61.21
N LEU A 26 -4.01 -36.03 61.65
CA LEU A 26 -2.97 -35.27 60.96
C LEU A 26 -2.69 -35.83 59.55
N LEU A 27 -2.70 -37.15 59.39
CA LEU A 27 -2.53 -37.79 58.09
C LEU A 27 -3.70 -37.46 57.16
N ALA A 28 -4.93 -37.50 57.67
CA ALA A 28 -6.12 -37.13 56.90
C ALA A 28 -6.09 -35.65 56.48
N THR A 29 -5.66 -34.74 57.36
CA THR A 29 -5.52 -33.33 56.98
C THR A 29 -4.47 -33.13 55.90
N LYS A 30 -3.30 -33.78 56.02
CA LYS A 30 -2.24 -33.71 55.00
C LYS A 30 -2.67 -34.31 53.66
N TYR A 31 -3.42 -35.41 53.69
CA TYR A 31 -3.98 -36.00 52.46
C TYR A 31 -4.95 -35.03 51.77
N ASN A 32 -5.85 -34.42 52.54
CA ASN A 32 -6.82 -33.46 51.99
C ASN A 32 -6.14 -32.19 51.45
N GLU A 33 -5.06 -31.73 52.08
CA GLU A 33 -4.25 -30.61 51.60
C GLU A 33 -3.57 -30.97 50.28
N LEU A 34 -2.92 -32.13 50.23
CA LEU A 34 -2.27 -32.62 49.01
C LEU A 34 -3.25 -32.84 47.85
N ASP A 35 -4.45 -33.36 48.13
CA ASP A 35 -5.49 -33.52 47.11
C ASP A 35 -5.94 -32.16 46.55
N ARG A 36 -6.11 -31.14 47.40
CA ARG A 36 -6.43 -29.78 46.96
C ARG A 36 -5.31 -29.19 46.11
N GLU A 37 -4.06 -29.33 46.52
CA GLU A 37 -2.90 -28.88 45.75
C GLU A 37 -2.83 -29.59 44.39
N TYR A 38 -3.06 -30.91 44.37
CA TYR A 38 -3.11 -31.69 43.14
C TYR A 38 -4.20 -31.19 42.20
N GLN A 39 -5.42 -30.94 42.68
CA GLN A 39 -6.49 -30.39 41.84
C GLN A 39 -6.15 -28.99 41.33
N ALA A 40 -5.52 -28.14 42.15
CA ALA A 40 -5.10 -26.80 41.74
C ALA A 40 -4.04 -26.85 40.63
N VAL A 41 -3.01 -27.69 40.77
CA VAL A 41 -1.96 -27.88 39.75
C VAL A 41 -2.55 -28.50 38.47
N LYS A 42 -3.48 -29.44 38.60
CA LYS A 42 -4.17 -30.03 37.46
C LYS A 42 -4.94 -28.97 36.66
N GLN A 43 -5.64 -28.06 37.35
CA GLN A 43 -6.33 -26.96 36.70
C GLN A 43 -5.35 -25.99 36.03
N GLN A 44 -4.24 -25.65 36.68
CA GLN A 44 -3.20 -24.81 36.07
C GLN A 44 -2.61 -25.46 34.80
N LEU A 45 -2.46 -26.78 34.79
CA LEU A 45 -1.99 -27.50 33.60
C LEU A 45 -2.99 -27.40 32.45
N THR A 46 -4.29 -27.54 32.72
CA THR A 46 -5.33 -27.40 31.68
C THR A 46 -5.36 -25.97 31.14
N ASP A 47 -5.31 -24.96 32.02
CA ASP A 47 -5.31 -23.56 31.63
C ASP A 47 -4.06 -23.22 30.78
N ALA A 48 -2.90 -23.78 31.15
CA ALA A 48 -1.67 -23.63 30.39
C ALA A 48 -1.77 -24.27 29.00
N GLN A 49 -2.36 -25.47 28.88
CA GLN A 49 -2.58 -26.12 27.59
C GLN A 49 -3.53 -25.33 26.69
N GLU A 50 -4.62 -24.79 27.24
CA GLU A 50 -5.55 -23.93 26.51
C GLU A 50 -4.84 -22.65 26.02
N SER A 51 -4.05 -22.00 26.88
CA SER A 51 -3.29 -20.80 26.50
C SER A 51 -2.28 -21.08 25.38
N LEU A 52 -1.63 -22.25 25.39
CA LEU A 52 -0.69 -22.66 24.36
C LEU A 52 -1.38 -22.89 23.02
N SER A 53 -2.57 -23.50 23.03
CA SER A 53 -3.38 -23.65 21.81
C SER A 53 -3.83 -22.30 21.24
N SER A 54 -4.26 -21.38 22.11
CA SER A 54 -4.64 -20.01 21.72
C SER A 54 -3.47 -19.23 21.12
N LEU A 55 -2.25 -19.44 21.63
CA LEU A 55 -1.05 -18.83 21.09
C LEU A 55 -0.73 -19.34 19.68
N ALA A 56 -0.81 -20.65 19.43
CA ALA A 56 -0.63 -21.22 18.09
C ALA A 56 -1.65 -20.70 17.08
N ASP A 57 -2.92 -20.54 17.51
CA ASP A 57 -3.97 -19.93 16.69
C ASP A 57 -3.71 -18.44 16.43
N LEU A 58 -3.13 -17.73 17.39
CA LEU A 58 -2.77 -16.33 17.24
C LEU A 58 -1.60 -16.14 16.27
N GLU A 59 -0.56 -16.98 16.37
CA GLU A 59 0.58 -17.01 15.44
C GLU A 59 0.10 -17.26 14.00
N THR A 60 -0.76 -18.26 13.81
CA THR A 60 -1.34 -18.55 12.49
C THR A 60 -2.12 -17.36 11.91
N ARG A 61 -2.85 -16.62 12.76
CA ARG A 61 -3.56 -15.39 12.32
C ARG A 61 -2.60 -14.25 12.03
N HIS A 62 -1.51 -14.14 12.79
CA HIS A 62 -0.47 -13.13 12.57
C HIS A 62 0.21 -13.34 11.21
N ASP A 63 0.59 -14.57 10.87
CA ASP A 63 1.22 -14.89 9.59
C ASP A 63 0.31 -14.53 8.41
N LYS A 64 -0.98 -14.87 8.49
CA LYS A 64 -1.98 -14.49 7.48
C LYS A 64 -2.12 -12.97 7.34
N LEU A 65 -2.08 -12.24 8.46
CA LEU A 65 -2.16 -10.78 8.45
C LEU A 65 -0.90 -10.17 7.81
N GLN A 66 0.27 -10.72 8.10
CA GLN A 66 1.53 -10.28 7.52
C GLN A 66 1.55 -10.51 6.00
N GLU A 67 1.10 -11.67 5.54
CA GLU A 67 0.95 -11.96 4.11
C GLU A 67 -0.03 -10.99 3.43
N ALA A 68 -1.20 -10.76 4.03
CA ALA A 68 -2.18 -9.79 3.52
C ALA A 68 -1.59 -8.38 3.43
N HIS A 69 -0.80 -7.95 4.41
CA HIS A 69 -0.15 -6.64 4.40
C HIS A 69 0.90 -6.54 3.28
N LEU A 70 1.67 -7.60 3.01
CA LEU A 70 2.61 -7.64 1.88
C LEU A 70 1.87 -7.47 0.55
N VAL A 71 0.79 -8.23 0.33
CA VAL A 71 -0.04 -8.13 -0.88
C VAL A 71 -0.66 -6.73 -1.01
N GLN A 72 -1.19 -6.17 0.08
CA GLN A 72 -1.75 -4.82 0.10
C GLN A 72 -0.70 -3.76 -0.27
N SER A 73 0.52 -3.88 0.26
CA SER A 73 1.61 -2.94 -0.04
C SER A 73 1.99 -2.97 -1.53
N ALA A 74 2.04 -4.16 -2.14
CA ALA A 74 2.30 -4.33 -3.57
C ALA A 74 1.17 -3.72 -4.42
N LEU A 75 -0.09 -3.91 -4.02
CA LEU A 75 -1.24 -3.33 -4.69
C LEU A 75 -1.21 -1.79 -4.63
N VAL A 76 -0.91 -1.21 -3.46
CA VAL A 76 -0.79 0.25 -3.31
C VAL A 76 0.31 0.82 -4.21
N GLN A 77 1.47 0.17 -4.28
CA GLN A 77 2.54 0.59 -5.18
C GLN A 77 2.12 0.53 -6.65
N ARG A 78 1.37 -0.50 -7.05
CA ARG A 78 0.79 -0.60 -8.40
C ARG A 78 -0.16 0.55 -8.68
N LEU A 79 -1.10 0.82 -7.77
CA LEU A 79 -2.06 1.91 -7.93
C LEU A 79 -1.38 3.29 -8.01
N GLN A 80 -0.27 3.49 -7.30
CA GLN A 80 0.54 4.71 -7.41
C GLN A 80 1.17 4.86 -8.81
N ARG A 81 1.71 3.77 -9.37
CA ARG A 81 2.24 3.76 -10.75
C ARG A 81 1.13 4.05 -11.77
N ASP A 82 -0.01 3.38 -11.64
CA ASP A 82 -1.16 3.57 -12.53
C ASP A 82 -1.69 5.02 -12.46
N LYS A 83 -1.72 5.63 -11.26
CA LYS A 83 -2.08 7.04 -11.07
C LYS A 83 -1.11 7.99 -11.77
N GLN A 84 0.20 7.73 -11.69
CA GLN A 84 1.22 8.53 -12.38
C GLN A 84 1.04 8.41 -13.90
N GLN A 85 0.84 7.20 -14.41
CA GLN A 85 0.59 6.95 -15.83
C GLN A 85 -0.67 7.67 -16.31
N ALA A 86 -1.78 7.59 -15.56
CA ALA A 86 -3.01 8.30 -15.89
C ALA A 86 -2.81 9.83 -15.94
N THR A 87 -1.97 10.36 -15.05
CA THR A 87 -1.62 11.78 -15.04
C THR A 87 -0.82 12.18 -16.28
N ALA A 88 0.13 11.35 -16.71
CA ALA A 88 0.91 11.56 -17.93
C ALA A 88 0.01 11.52 -19.18
N LEU A 89 -0.87 10.52 -19.28
CA LEU A 89 -1.83 10.41 -20.37
C LEU A 89 -2.78 11.62 -20.43
N LYS A 90 -3.26 12.09 -19.28
CA LYS A 90 -4.09 13.30 -19.20
C LYS A 90 -3.37 14.54 -19.75
N LYS A 91 -2.06 14.68 -19.48
CA LYS A 91 -1.24 15.76 -20.05
C LYS A 91 -1.11 15.59 -21.57
N ALA A 92 -0.83 14.38 -22.06
CA ALA A 92 -0.70 14.09 -23.47
C ALA A 92 -1.99 14.38 -24.25
N VAL A 93 -3.15 13.96 -23.73
CA VAL A 93 -4.47 14.25 -24.32
C VAL A 93 -4.70 15.75 -24.42
N ARG A 94 -4.46 16.52 -23.34
CA ARG A 94 -4.59 17.98 -23.37
C ARG A 94 -3.68 18.64 -24.41
N MET A 95 -2.48 18.11 -24.61
CA MET A 95 -1.55 18.61 -25.64
C MET A 95 -2.07 18.28 -27.04
N GLN A 96 -2.53 17.06 -27.28
CA GLN A 96 -3.14 16.65 -28.55
C GLN A 96 -4.39 17.51 -28.86
N GLU A 97 -5.26 17.77 -27.88
CA GLU A 97 -6.42 18.65 -28.04
C GLU A 97 -6.01 20.08 -28.45
N LYS A 98 -4.92 20.62 -27.89
CA LYS A 98 -4.39 21.93 -28.31
C LYS A 98 -3.89 21.93 -29.75
N VAL A 99 -3.17 20.88 -30.14
CA VAL A 99 -2.65 20.70 -31.50
C VAL A 99 -3.79 20.58 -32.50
N ILE A 100 -4.82 19.77 -32.20
CA ILE A 100 -6.03 19.63 -33.02
C ILE A 100 -6.70 20.99 -33.20
N ARG A 101 -6.91 21.76 -32.13
CA ARG A 101 -7.50 23.11 -32.23
C ARG A 101 -6.66 24.09 -33.06
N GLN A 102 -5.33 23.96 -33.05
CA GLN A 102 -4.47 24.77 -33.91
C GLN A 102 -4.65 24.37 -35.38
N PHE A 103 -4.63 23.07 -35.68
CA PHE A 103 -4.89 22.57 -37.03
C PHE A 103 -6.26 23.00 -37.55
N GLU A 104 -7.32 22.87 -36.75
CA GLU A 104 -8.67 23.31 -37.10
C GLU A 104 -8.71 24.80 -37.47
N ARG A 105 -8.03 25.66 -36.70
CA ARG A 105 -7.94 27.10 -37.02
C ARG A 105 -7.19 27.36 -38.32
N THR A 106 -6.06 26.69 -38.55
CA THR A 106 -5.27 26.87 -39.77
C THR A 106 -6.05 26.42 -41.00
N VAL A 107 -6.76 25.28 -40.92
CA VAL A 107 -7.64 24.79 -42.00
C VAL A 107 -8.79 25.78 -42.26
N ALA A 108 -9.43 26.30 -41.21
CA ALA A 108 -10.48 27.30 -41.35
C ALA A 108 -9.96 28.58 -42.02
N GLN A 109 -8.78 29.08 -41.59
CA GLN A 109 -8.13 30.26 -42.19
C GLN A 109 -7.82 30.06 -43.68
N GLN A 110 -7.19 28.93 -44.04
CA GLN A 110 -6.93 28.59 -45.44
C GLN A 110 -8.21 28.49 -46.27
N SER A 111 -9.28 27.93 -45.70
CA SER A 111 -10.58 27.82 -46.39
C SER A 111 -11.23 29.19 -46.65
N THR A 112 -11.00 30.17 -45.77
CA THR A 112 -11.44 31.58 -45.94
C THR A 112 -10.49 32.46 -46.76
N GLU A 113 -9.23 32.06 -46.97
CA GLU A 113 -8.30 32.73 -47.89
C GLU A 113 -8.43 32.25 -49.35
N ILE A 114 -9.11 31.10 -49.59
CA ILE A 114 -9.46 30.59 -50.92
C ILE A 114 -10.87 31.02 -51.41
N PRO A 115 -11.29 32.30 -51.29
CA PRO A 115 -12.33 32.84 -52.19
C PRO A 115 -11.85 33.71 -53.36
N GLU A 116 -10.59 34.17 -53.44
CA GLU A 116 -10.22 35.19 -54.46
C GLU A 116 -8.90 34.95 -55.23
N ARG A 117 -8.59 33.71 -55.63
CA ARG A 117 -7.51 33.45 -56.62
C ARG A 117 -7.87 32.54 -57.80
N SER A 118 -9.16 32.36 -58.08
CA SER A 118 -9.59 31.72 -59.32
C SER A 118 -10.80 32.41 -59.91
N SER A 119 -10.62 33.67 -60.28
CA SER A 119 -11.26 34.22 -61.47
C SER A 119 -10.14 34.50 -62.47
N ILE A 120 -10.37 34.15 -63.75
CA ILE A 120 -9.43 34.21 -64.89
C ILE A 120 -8.61 32.93 -65.11
N ARG A 121 -9.25 31.92 -65.70
CA ARG A 121 -8.66 31.25 -66.86
C ARG A 121 -9.76 30.86 -67.84
N GLN A 122 -10.20 31.87 -68.60
CA GLN A 122 -10.85 31.63 -69.88
C GLN A 122 -9.87 30.89 -70.80
N HIS A 123 -10.43 29.97 -71.60
CA HIS A 123 -10.02 29.55 -72.93
C HIS A 123 -8.59 29.89 -73.40
N ALA A 124 -7.78 28.86 -73.67
CA ALA A 124 -7.26 28.58 -75.02
C ALA A 124 -6.17 27.49 -74.98
N LEU A 125 -6.29 26.60 -75.96
CA LEU A 125 -5.35 25.57 -76.38
C LEU A 125 -3.99 26.19 -76.77
N GLY A 126 -2.87 25.54 -76.41
CA GLY A 126 -1.60 25.74 -77.13
C GLY A 126 -0.34 25.82 -76.26
N THR A 127 0.49 24.77 -76.42
CA THR A 127 1.94 24.87 -76.64
C THR A 127 2.87 25.11 -75.43
N GLU A 128 3.72 24.09 -75.21
CA GLU A 128 5.09 24.08 -74.67
C GLU A 128 5.35 24.27 -73.15
N MET A 129 5.99 23.24 -72.55
CA MET A 129 6.92 23.38 -71.42
C MET A 129 8.16 24.18 -71.89
N PRO A 130 8.94 24.88 -71.03
CA PRO A 130 9.30 24.57 -69.62
C PRO A 130 9.16 25.83 -68.70
N ASP A 131 9.31 25.81 -67.38
CA ASP A 131 10.55 25.76 -66.61
C ASP A 131 10.24 25.71 -65.11
N ILE A 132 11.09 24.98 -64.38
CA ILE A 132 11.15 24.93 -62.93
C ILE A 132 12.00 26.12 -62.47
N ASP A 133 11.41 27.23 -62.03
CA ASP A 133 12.11 28.18 -61.16
C ASP A 133 11.15 29.16 -60.43
N GLY A 134 11.45 29.41 -59.15
CA GLY A 134 11.25 30.74 -58.57
C GLY A 134 10.17 30.99 -57.50
N GLY A 135 9.43 29.99 -56.98
CA GLY A 135 8.26 30.25 -56.11
C GLY A 135 8.38 29.95 -54.60
N ASP A 136 9.10 28.89 -54.20
CA ASP A 136 8.85 28.24 -52.90
C ASP A 136 10.00 28.35 -51.87
N CYS A 137 11.03 29.15 -52.13
CA CYS A 137 12.23 29.21 -51.28
C CYS A 137 11.97 29.97 -49.96
N GLU A 138 11.26 31.10 -50.02
CA GLU A 138 10.96 31.93 -48.85
C GLU A 138 9.96 31.25 -47.91
N THR A 139 8.96 30.56 -48.45
CA THR A 139 7.96 29.82 -47.68
C THR A 139 8.58 28.62 -46.97
N ARG A 140 9.51 27.92 -47.65
CA ARG A 140 10.25 26.80 -47.09
C ARG A 140 11.22 27.26 -46.00
N GLU A 141 11.92 28.37 -46.18
CA GLU A 141 12.77 28.94 -45.12
C GLU A 141 11.96 29.39 -43.91
N ALA A 142 10.81 30.04 -44.11
CA ALA A 142 9.94 30.46 -43.02
C ALA A 142 9.45 29.25 -42.20
N LEU A 143 9.03 28.16 -42.87
CA LEU A 143 8.64 26.91 -42.22
C LEU A 143 9.79 26.28 -41.43
N LEU A 144 11.02 26.33 -41.94
CA LEU A 144 12.20 25.81 -41.23
C LEU A 144 12.50 26.65 -39.98
N ARG A 145 12.42 27.98 -40.05
CA ARG A 145 12.62 28.86 -38.88
C ARG A 145 11.59 28.59 -37.79
N VAL A 146 10.32 28.46 -38.16
CA VAL A 146 9.24 28.13 -37.22
C VAL A 146 9.47 26.75 -36.59
N ARG A 147 9.87 25.76 -37.38
CA ARG A 147 10.18 24.42 -36.88
C ARG A 147 11.33 24.44 -35.87
N VAL A 148 12.41 25.17 -36.15
CA VAL A 148 13.53 25.33 -35.22
C VAL A 148 13.06 25.98 -33.92
N GLN A 149 12.30 27.07 -34.01
CA GLN A 149 11.80 27.77 -32.82
C GLN A 149 10.89 26.89 -31.96
N VAL A 150 10.02 26.08 -32.57
CA VAL A 150 9.17 25.13 -31.85
C VAL A 150 10.01 24.04 -31.17
N LEU A 151 11.02 23.51 -31.85
CA LEU A 151 11.91 22.50 -31.28
C LEU A 151 12.72 23.04 -30.11
N GLU A 152 13.23 24.27 -30.21
CA GLU A 152 13.93 24.94 -29.12
C GLU A 152 13.01 25.16 -27.91
N GLN A 153 11.78 25.62 -28.15
CA GLN A 153 10.81 25.83 -27.09
C GLN A 153 10.39 24.50 -26.43
N GLN A 154 10.25 23.43 -27.22
CA GLN A 154 9.99 22.09 -26.72
C GLN A 154 11.14 21.58 -25.85
N MET A 155 12.39 21.78 -26.28
CA MET A 155 13.57 21.41 -25.50
C MET A 155 13.65 22.17 -24.18
N GLN A 156 13.42 23.49 -24.19
CA GLN A 156 13.41 24.28 -22.96
C GLN A 156 12.31 23.85 -21.99
N THR A 157 11.14 23.48 -22.52
CA THR A 157 10.02 23.00 -21.69
C THR A 157 10.37 21.65 -21.07
N ASN A 158 10.91 20.73 -21.87
CA ASN A 158 11.33 19.41 -21.41
C ASN A 158 12.45 19.50 -20.36
N ALA A 159 13.43 20.40 -20.54
CA ALA A 159 14.49 20.63 -19.56
C ALA A 159 13.95 21.17 -18.22
N ARG A 160 12.97 22.08 -18.25
CA ARG A 160 12.32 22.58 -17.02
C ARG A 160 11.54 21.47 -16.32
N GLU A 161 10.76 20.69 -17.07
CA GLU A 161 9.99 19.57 -16.49
C GLU A 161 10.93 18.53 -15.86
N ALA A 162 11.99 18.14 -16.56
CA ALA A 162 13.02 17.24 -16.02
C ALA A 162 13.68 17.80 -14.75
N ALA A 163 13.99 19.10 -14.71
CA ALA A 163 14.55 19.74 -13.51
C ALA A 163 13.58 19.71 -12.31
N THR A 164 12.28 19.90 -12.56
CA THR A 164 11.27 19.77 -11.50
C THR A 164 11.13 18.34 -11.00
N GLU A 165 11.19 17.36 -11.90
CA GLU A 165 11.11 15.94 -11.55
C GLU A 165 12.33 15.51 -10.74
N ILE A 166 13.55 15.88 -11.17
CA ILE A 166 14.80 15.64 -10.43
C ILE A 166 14.73 16.25 -9.03
N SER A 167 14.20 17.47 -8.91
CA SER A 167 14.06 18.15 -7.61
C SER A 167 13.08 17.39 -6.70
N SER A 168 11.97 16.90 -7.24
CA SER A 168 10.99 16.10 -6.50
C SER A 168 11.57 14.75 -6.04
N LEU A 169 12.34 14.10 -6.90
CA LEU A 169 13.01 12.83 -6.60
C LEU A 169 14.08 13.02 -5.53
N ARG A 170 14.87 14.10 -5.59
CA ARG A 170 15.85 14.46 -4.55
C ARG A 170 15.17 14.68 -3.20
N LEU A 171 14.05 15.40 -3.16
CA LEU A 171 13.29 15.59 -1.92
C LEU A 171 12.81 14.23 -1.37
N ARG A 172 12.31 13.36 -2.24
CA ARG A 172 11.83 12.03 -1.85
C ARG A 172 12.94 11.12 -1.33
N ILE A 173 14.12 11.16 -1.93
CA ILE A 173 15.30 10.43 -1.43
C ILE A 173 15.64 10.92 -0.03
N LEU A 174 15.64 12.23 0.21
CA LEU A 174 15.95 12.82 1.52
C LEU A 174 14.93 12.42 2.59
N GLU A 175 13.63 12.33 2.25
CA GLU A 175 12.60 11.77 3.14
C GLU A 175 12.84 10.28 3.46
N LEU A 176 13.28 9.49 2.47
CA LEU A 176 13.56 8.08 2.67
C LEU A 176 14.83 7.84 3.49
N GLU A 177 15.87 8.65 3.30
CA GLU A 177 17.11 8.59 4.09
C GLU A 177 16.87 8.97 5.55
N THR A 178 16.07 10.01 5.81
CA THR A 178 15.72 10.43 7.18
C THR A 178 14.84 9.42 7.91
N THR A 179 13.92 8.75 7.20
CA THR A 179 13.11 7.67 7.78
C THR A 179 13.89 6.36 7.95
N GLY A 180 14.84 6.07 7.07
CA GLY A 180 15.77 4.94 7.19
C GLY A 180 16.75 5.11 8.36
N SER A 181 17.34 6.30 8.52
CA SER A 181 18.27 6.61 9.62
C SER A 181 17.61 6.52 11.00
N ARG A 182 16.32 6.85 11.14
CA ARG A 182 15.57 6.62 12.40
C ARG A 182 15.31 5.14 12.70
N ARG A 183 15.31 4.26 11.70
CA ARG A 183 15.11 2.82 11.88
C ARG A 183 16.39 2.08 12.25
N THR A 184 17.56 2.57 11.85
CA THR A 184 18.87 1.94 12.13
C THR A 184 19.58 2.49 13.37
N GLY A 185 18.98 3.47 14.06
CA GLY A 185 19.53 4.12 15.25
C GLY A 185 19.04 3.57 16.60
N LYS A 186 18.59 2.31 16.65
CA LYS A 186 18.26 1.59 17.89
C LYS A 186 19.08 0.32 17.99
#